data_AF-A0AAV4LK70-F1
#
_entry.id   AF-A0AAV4LK70-F1
#
_cell.length_a   1.000
_cell.length_b   1.000
_cell.length_c   1.000
_cell.angle_alpha   90.00
_cell.angle_beta   90.00
_cell.angle_gamma   90.00
#
_symmetry.space_group_name_H-M   'P 1'
#
loop_
_entity.id
_entity.type
_entity.pdbx_description
1 polymer ?
#
loop_
_entity_poly.entity_id
_entity_poly.type
_entity_poly.pdbx_seq_one_letter_code
_entity_poly.pdbx_strand_id
1 'polypeptide(L)'
;MYLHAIGVIVYVTRNGGEVRMLDFFLILGSSYLFYTWGVRNMFKAKLFKREIYDWFAYAFFMIVGLTISLSVSITAILPLQPNGSVWEKSVIPTLLAIAIGEILYARNARLAMRMLNRGESEENDGQ
;
A
#
# COMPACT_ATOMS: atom_id res chain seq x y z
N MET A 1 12.46 14.57 -2.59
CA MET A 1 11.54 13.71 -1.80
C MET A 1 12.11 12.31 -1.50
N TYR A 2 13.39 12.01 -1.81
CA TYR A 2 14.06 10.75 -1.47
C TYR A 2 14.94 10.84 -0.19
N LEU A 3 15.27 12.05 0.28
CA LEU A 3 16.15 12.24 1.44
C LEU A 3 15.50 11.88 2.79
N HIS A 4 14.18 12.02 2.93
CA HIS A 4 13.50 11.64 4.18
C HIS A 4 13.43 10.12 4.38
N ALA A 5 13.36 9.34 3.30
CA ALA A 5 13.38 7.88 3.40
C ALA A 5 14.75 7.38 3.89
N ILE A 6 15.85 7.99 3.42
CA ILE A 6 17.22 7.64 3.86
C ILE A 6 17.45 8.09 5.31
N GLY A 7 16.92 9.24 5.72
CA GLY A 7 17.04 9.74 7.10
C GLY A 7 16.37 8.83 8.14
N VAL A 8 15.21 8.24 7.80
CA VAL A 8 14.54 7.25 8.67
C VAL A 8 15.30 5.92 8.70
N ILE A 9 15.87 5.50 7.56
CA ILE A 9 16.69 4.27 7.46
C ILE A 9 17.94 4.36 8.36
N VAL A 10 18.65 5.50 8.35
CA VAL A 10 19.87 5.69 9.16
C VAL A 10 19.56 5.82 10.66
N TYR A 11 18.41 6.39 11.02
CA TYR A 11 18.02 6.52 12.44
C TYR A 11 17.64 5.17 13.06
N VAL A 12 17.03 4.27 12.28
CA VAL A 12 16.64 2.92 12.72
C VAL A 12 17.85 2.00 12.92
N THR A 13 18.90 2.11 12.10
CA THR A 13 20.10 1.26 12.26
C THR A 13 20.93 1.62 13.50
N ARG A 14 20.77 2.84 14.05
CA ARG A 14 21.62 3.35 15.14
C ARG A 14 21.12 3.00 16.55
N ASN A 15 19.85 2.58 16.72
CA ASN A 15 19.19 2.46 18.03
C ASN A 15 18.84 1.02 18.47
N GLY A 16 19.63 0.02 18.09
CA GLY A 16 19.74 -1.23 18.87
C GLY A 16 18.50 -2.12 19.01
N GLY A 17 17.50 -1.97 18.14
CA GLY A 17 16.43 -2.96 17.96
C GLY A 17 16.58 -3.58 16.57
N GLU A 18 17.02 -4.84 16.49
CA GLU A 18 17.17 -5.55 15.22
C GLU A 18 15.83 -5.69 14.49
N VAL A 19 15.45 -4.70 13.69
CA VAL A 19 14.69 -5.00 12.47
C VAL A 19 15.72 -5.68 11.57
N ARG A 20 15.73 -7.01 11.59
CA ARG A 20 16.64 -7.79 10.77
C ARG A 20 16.41 -7.31 9.34
N MET A 21 17.48 -6.98 8.62
CA MET A 21 17.40 -6.48 7.25
C MET A 21 16.49 -7.36 6.37
N LEU A 22 16.43 -8.67 6.70
CA LEU A 22 15.49 -9.65 6.16
C LEU A 22 14.01 -9.29 6.37
N ASP A 23 13.60 -8.91 7.58
CA ASP A 23 12.21 -8.56 7.91
C ASP A 23 11.76 -7.35 7.08
N PHE A 24 12.65 -6.37 6.89
CA PHE A 24 12.39 -5.22 6.02
C PHE A 24 12.19 -5.66 4.55
N PHE A 25 13.09 -6.48 4.01
CA PHE A 25 12.94 -7.00 2.65
C PHE A 25 11.69 -7.86 2.48
N LEU A 26 11.30 -8.61 3.51
CA LEU A 26 10.12 -9.46 3.49
C LEU A 26 8.83 -8.63 3.53
N ILE A 27 8.78 -7.60 4.35
CA ILE A 27 7.68 -6.61 4.39
C ILE A 27 7.57 -5.88 3.05
N LEU A 28 8.68 -5.37 2.52
CA LEU A 28 8.69 -4.59 1.29
C LEU A 28 8.41 -5.46 0.06
N GLY A 29 8.98 -6.66 0.01
CA GLY A 29 8.77 -7.65 -1.05
C GLY A 29 7.34 -8.18 -1.07
N SER A 30 6.79 -8.56 0.09
CA SER A 30 5.39 -9.01 0.18
C SER A 30 4.41 -7.89 -0.19
N SER A 31 4.62 -6.67 0.33
CA SER A 31 3.81 -5.50 -0.03
C SER A 31 3.85 -5.24 -1.54
N TYR A 32 5.03 -5.34 -2.16
CA TYR A 32 5.18 -5.16 -3.60
C TYR A 32 4.46 -6.24 -4.42
N LEU A 33 4.52 -7.50 -3.99
CA LEU A 33 3.80 -8.60 -4.65
C LEU A 33 2.29 -8.39 -4.57
N PHE A 34 1.76 -8.09 -3.38
CA PHE A 34 0.35 -7.81 -3.18
C PHE A 34 -0.11 -6.58 -3.97
N TYR A 35 0.68 -5.51 -3.99
CA TYR A 35 0.41 -4.34 -4.81
C TYR A 35 0.32 -4.69 -6.30
N THR A 36 1.30 -5.42 -6.81
CA THR A 36 1.35 -5.82 -8.23
C THR A 36 0.19 -6.74 -8.59
N TRP A 37 -0.16 -7.67 -7.71
CA TRP A 37 -1.31 -8.56 -7.89
C TRP A 37 -2.65 -7.81 -7.79
N GLY A 38 -2.76 -6.84 -6.90
CA GLY A 38 -3.91 -5.96 -6.77
C GLY A 38 -4.17 -5.19 -8.06
N VAL A 39 -3.13 -4.55 -8.62
CA VAL A 39 -3.21 -3.84 -9.91
C VAL A 39 -3.62 -4.79 -11.04
N ARG A 40 -3.02 -5.99 -11.12
CA ARG A 40 -3.39 -6.99 -12.15
C ARG A 40 -4.86 -7.40 -12.06
N ASN A 41 -5.37 -7.66 -10.85
CA ASN A 41 -6.77 -8.02 -10.66
C ASN A 41 -7.71 -6.85 -10.96
N MET A 42 -7.31 -5.62 -10.64
CA MET A 42 -8.08 -4.43 -10.98
C MET A 42 -8.23 -4.25 -12.50
N PHE A 43 -7.15 -4.42 -13.27
CA PHE A 43 -7.24 -4.42 -14.75
C PHE A 43 -8.12 -5.55 -15.26
N LYS A 44 -8.00 -6.77 -14.71
CA LYS A 44 -8.90 -7.89 -15.05
C LYS A 44 -10.36 -7.58 -14.72
N ALA A 45 -10.64 -6.93 -13.59
CA ALA A 45 -11.99 -6.55 -13.19
C ALA A 45 -12.64 -5.63 -14.23
N LYS A 46 -11.89 -4.64 -14.71
CA LYS A 46 -12.39 -3.68 -15.71
C LYS A 46 -12.48 -4.29 -17.11
N LEU A 47 -11.50 -5.10 -17.52
CA LEU A 47 -11.53 -5.78 -18.83
C LEU A 47 -12.62 -6.85 -18.93
N PHE A 48 -12.75 -7.70 -17.90
CA PHE A 48 -13.73 -8.80 -17.89
C PHE A 48 -15.08 -8.41 -17.30
N LYS A 49 -15.25 -7.15 -16.84
CA LYS A 49 -16.45 -6.63 -16.16
C LYS A 49 -16.95 -7.54 -15.03
N ARG A 50 -16.03 -8.17 -14.30
CA ARG A 50 -16.32 -9.12 -13.21
C ARG A 50 -16.00 -8.49 -11.87
N GLU A 51 -17.01 -8.29 -11.05
CA GLU A 51 -16.91 -7.69 -9.72
C GLU A 51 -15.99 -8.46 -8.78
N ILE A 52 -15.92 -9.78 -8.92
CA ILE A 52 -15.09 -10.61 -8.04
C ILE A 52 -13.60 -10.23 -8.09
N TYR A 53 -13.10 -9.79 -9.25
CA TYR A 53 -11.71 -9.33 -9.38
C TYR A 53 -11.50 -7.94 -8.78
N ASP A 54 -12.55 -7.12 -8.72
CA ASP A 54 -12.52 -5.80 -8.07
C ASP A 54 -12.43 -5.98 -6.56
N TRP A 55 -13.19 -6.93 -6.00
CA TRP A 55 -13.09 -7.36 -4.61
C TRP A 55 -11.70 -7.88 -4.25
N PHE A 56 -11.13 -8.75 -5.08
CA PHE A 56 -9.75 -9.22 -4.88
C PHE A 56 -8.73 -8.09 -4.96
N ALA A 57 -8.87 -7.18 -5.93
CA ALA A 57 -8.00 -6.02 -6.04
C ALA A 57 -8.05 -5.16 -4.76
N TYR A 58 -9.26 -4.82 -4.31
CA TYR A 58 -9.48 -4.07 -3.08
C TYR A 58 -8.85 -4.76 -1.86
N ALA A 59 -9.10 -6.06 -1.69
CA ALA A 59 -8.50 -6.84 -0.59
C ALA A 59 -6.96 -6.79 -0.61
N PHE A 60 -6.34 -6.89 -1.79
CA PHE A 60 -4.88 -6.78 -1.91
C PHE A 60 -4.36 -5.39 -1.56
N PHE A 61 -5.04 -4.31 -1.95
CA PHE A 61 -4.65 -2.96 -1.54
C PHE A 61 -4.84 -2.72 -0.05
N MET A 62 -5.86 -3.31 0.57
CA MET A 62 -6.06 -3.25 2.02
C MET A 62 -4.96 -4.00 2.78
N ILE A 63 -4.51 -5.16 2.29
CA ILE A 63 -3.36 -5.87 2.84
C ILE A 63 -2.10 -5.00 2.77
N VAL A 64 -1.85 -4.34 1.64
CA VAL A 64 -0.70 -3.42 1.49
C VAL A 64 -0.80 -2.25 2.47
N GLY A 65 -1.98 -1.65 2.61
CA GLY A 65 -2.23 -0.58 3.59
C GLY A 65 -1.96 -1.01 5.02
N LEU A 66 -2.43 -2.21 5.40
CA LEU A 66 -2.15 -2.83 6.70
C LEU A 66 -0.65 -3.03 6.91
N THR A 67 0.05 -3.67 5.97
CA THR A 67 1.48 -3.96 6.09
C THR A 67 2.30 -2.68 6.25
N ILE A 68 2.02 -1.64 5.46
CA ILE A 68 2.70 -0.34 5.56
C ILE A 68 2.38 0.32 6.91
N SER A 69 1.11 0.37 7.29
CA SER A 69 0.68 1.03 8.52
C SER A 69 1.26 0.38 9.77
N LEU A 70 1.26 -0.94 9.85
CA LEU A 70 1.90 -1.69 10.94
C LEU A 70 3.40 -1.42 10.99
N SER A 71 4.06 -1.41 9.84
CA SER A 71 5.51 -1.12 9.76
C SER A 71 5.82 0.28 10.25
N VAL A 72 5.09 1.31 9.79
CA VAL A 72 5.27 2.70 10.25
C VAL A 72 4.93 2.84 11.73
N SER A 73 3.90 2.14 12.20
CA SER A 73 3.49 2.23 13.59
C SER A 73 4.56 1.65 14.52
N ILE A 74 5.08 0.47 14.21
CA ILE A 74 6.13 -0.19 15.01
C ILE A 74 7.45 0.59 14.96
N THR A 75 7.82 1.10 13.79
CA THR A 75 9.15 1.73 13.59
C THR A 75 9.21 3.21 13.96
N ALA A 76 8.10 3.95 13.85
CA ALA A 76 8.06 5.40 14.06
C ALA A 76 7.12 5.82 15.18
N ILE A 77 5.89 5.29 15.24
CA ILE A 77 4.86 5.79 16.18
C ILE A 77 5.12 5.28 17.61
N LEU A 78 5.36 3.97 17.78
CA LEU A 78 5.59 3.36 19.09
C LEU A 78 6.81 3.95 19.84
N PRO A 79 7.96 4.22 19.18
CA PRO A 79 9.10 4.86 19.84
C PRO A 79 8.86 6.32 20.23
N LEU A 80 8.03 7.05 19.48
CA LEU A 80 7.70 8.45 19.77
C LEU A 80 6.73 8.60 20.95
N GLN A 81 5.87 7.59 21.17
CA GLN A 81 4.85 7.62 22.22
C GLN A 81 4.86 6.32 23.04
N PRO A 82 5.91 6.08 23.84
CA PRO A 82 6.07 4.85 24.61
C PRO A 82 4.93 4.64 25.62
N ASN A 83 4.41 5.73 26.19
CA ASN A 83 3.33 5.73 27.19
C ASN A 83 1.92 5.85 26.59
N GLY A 84 1.76 5.78 25.26
CA GLY A 84 0.45 5.82 24.62
C GLY A 84 -0.44 4.66 25.06
N SER A 85 -1.75 4.90 25.16
CA SER A 85 -2.70 3.87 25.60
C SER A 85 -2.75 2.71 24.60
N VAL A 86 -3.11 1.51 25.06
CA VAL A 86 -3.26 0.33 24.18
C VAL A 86 -4.28 0.60 23.08
N TRP A 87 -5.29 1.43 23.38
CA TRP A 87 -6.28 1.90 22.40
C TRP A 87 -5.67 2.73 21.28
N GLU A 88 -4.81 3.70 21.61
CA GLU A 88 -4.13 4.54 20.63
C GLU A 88 -3.20 3.71 19.73
N LYS A 89 -2.46 2.78 20.33
CA LYS A 89 -1.54 1.88 19.62
C LYS A 89 -2.24 0.87 18.72
N SER A 90 -3.55 0.70 18.83
CA SER A 90 -4.36 -0.18 17.96
C SER A 90 -5.14 0.63 16.93
N VAL A 91 -5.86 1.66 17.37
CA VAL A 91 -6.76 2.46 16.51
C VAL A 91 -5.98 3.26 15.48
N ILE A 92 -4.85 3.88 15.85
CA ILE A 92 -4.06 4.70 14.93
C ILE A 92 -3.53 3.87 13.74
N PRO A 93 -2.87 2.71 13.96
CA PRO A 93 -2.47 1.85 12.85
C PRO A 93 -3.64 1.36 12.01
N THR A 94 -4.79 1.04 12.61
CA THR A 94 -5.95 0.57 11.85
C THR A 94 -6.52 1.66 10.96
N LEU A 95 -6.71 2.87 11.47
CA LEU A 95 -7.19 4.00 10.68
C LEU A 95 -6.18 4.38 9.57
N LEU A 96 -4.89 4.38 9.90
CA LEU A 96 -3.84 4.65 8.93
C LEU A 96 -3.79 3.56 7.85
N ALA A 97 -4.00 2.28 8.21
CA ALA A 97 -4.04 1.17 7.26
C ALA A 97 -5.17 1.31 6.26
N ILE A 98 -6.38 1.62 6.76
CA ILE A 98 -7.56 1.84 5.92
C ILE A 98 -7.33 3.03 5.00
N ALA A 99 -6.87 4.16 5.54
CA ALA A 99 -6.59 5.34 4.73
C ALA A 99 -5.58 5.08 3.61
N ILE A 100 -4.48 4.38 3.90
CA ILE A 100 -3.47 4.03 2.90
C ILE A 100 -4.06 3.07 1.85
N GLY A 101 -4.74 2.01 2.28
CA GLY A 101 -5.35 1.03 1.37
C GLY A 101 -6.35 1.67 0.41
N GLU A 102 -7.23 2.51 0.93
CA GLU A 102 -8.23 3.26 0.17
C GLU A 102 -7.60 4.24 -0.83
N ILE A 103 -6.60 5.02 -0.39
CA ILE A 103 -5.90 5.95 -1.27
C ILE A 103 -5.21 5.20 -2.42
N LEU A 104 -4.54 4.08 -2.12
CA LEU A 104 -3.88 3.26 -3.13
C LEU A 104 -4.90 2.68 -4.11
N TYR A 105 -6.01 2.13 -3.61
CA TYR A 105 -7.06 1.59 -4.45
C TYR A 105 -7.67 2.66 -5.36
N ALA A 106 -8.16 3.77 -4.80
CA ALA A 106 -8.83 4.83 -5.55
C ALA A 106 -7.89 5.48 -6.59
N ARG A 107 -6.62 5.69 -6.25
CA ARG A 107 -5.62 6.23 -7.18
C ARG A 107 -5.40 5.27 -8.36
N ASN A 108 -5.21 3.98 -8.08
CA ASN A 108 -4.98 2.99 -9.12
C ASN A 108 -6.24 2.77 -9.98
N ALA A 109 -7.43 2.74 -9.39
CA ALA A 109 -8.69 2.62 -10.12
C ALA A 109 -8.89 3.76 -11.12
N ARG A 110 -8.61 5.01 -10.71
CA ARG A 110 -8.64 6.17 -11.60
C ARG A 110 -7.64 6.06 -12.74
N LEU A 111 -6.43 5.56 -12.47
CA LEU A 111 -5.40 5.36 -13.50
C LEU A 111 -5.81 4.27 -14.49
N ALA A 112 -6.33 3.15 -14.01
CA ALA A 112 -6.80 2.05 -14.88
C ALA A 112 -7.94 2.51 -15.80
N MET A 113 -8.92 3.26 -15.27
CA MET A 113 -10.00 3.82 -16.10
C MET A 113 -9.47 4.79 -17.17
N ARG A 114 -8.51 5.65 -16.83
CA ARG A 114 -7.88 6.56 -17.82
C ARG A 114 -7.15 5.81 -18.92
N MET A 115 -6.48 4.71 -18.59
CA MET A 115 -5.75 3.89 -19.58
C MET A 115 -6.71 3.14 -20.50
N LEU A 116 -7.81 2.60 -19.96
CA LEU A 116 -8.82 1.92 -20.77
C LEU A 116 -9.54 2.87 -21.72
N ASN A 117 -10.02 4.01 -21.22
CA ASN A 117 -10.71 5.01 -22.04
C ASN A 117 -9.79 5.59 -23.13
N ARG A 118 -8.49 5.70 -22.86
CA ARG A 118 -7.50 6.14 -23.86
C ARG A 118 -7.35 5.11 -24.98
N GLY A 119 -7.34 3.81 -24.65
CA GLY A 119 -7.29 2.75 -25.66
C GLY A 119 -8.51 2.73 -26.57
N GLU A 120 -9.71 2.93 -26.01
CA GLU A 120 -10.96 2.99 -26.80
C GLU A 120 -11.03 4.21 -27.73
N SER A 121 -10.38 5.32 -27.36
CA SER A 121 -10.38 6.54 -28.19
C SER A 121 -9.45 6.40 -29.40
N GLU A 122 -8.30 5.75 -29.24
CA GLU A 122 -7.35 5.49 -30.34
C GLU A 122 -7.88 4.46 -31.36
N GLU A 123 -8.80 3.57 -30.95
CA GLU A 123 -9.45 2.60 -31.86
C GLU A 123 -10.56 3.24 -32.71
N ASN A 124 -11.26 4.25 -32.18
CA ASN A 124 -12.33 4.97 -32.89
C ASN A 124 -11.82 6.03 -33.87
N ASP A 125 -10.68 6.66 -33.60
CA ASP A 125 -10.07 7.67 -34.50
C ASP A 125 -9.30 7.05 -35.68
N GLY A 126 -9.16 5.72 -35.71
CA GLY A 126 -8.47 4.95 -36.75
C GLY A 126 -9.38 4.28 -37.79
N GLN A 127 -10.71 4.48 -37.73
CA GLN A 127 -11.69 4.05 -38.72
C GLN A 127 -12.18 5.22 -39.57
#